data_AF-A0A963EKI3-F1
#
_entry.id   AF-A0A963EKI3-F1
#
_cell.length_a   1.000
_cell.length_b   1.000
_cell.length_c   1.000
_cell.angle_alpha   90.00
_cell.angle_beta   90.00
_cell.angle_gamma   90.00
#
_symmetry.space_group_name_H-M   'P 1'
#
loop_
_entity.id
_entity.type
_entity.pdbx_description
1 polymer ?
#
loop_
_entity_poly.entity_id
_entity_poly.type
_entity_poly.pdbx_seq_one_letter_code
_entity_poly.pdbx_strand_id
1 'polypeptide(L)'
;LTLTATPIPRTLNMAMGGMRDLSIIATPPARRLSIKTFVREHNMALIKEAVLRETLRGGQVYYLHNEVKTIEETARKLRELFPDMSIAVAHGQMRETQLEQVMSAFYHQRHHVLLCTTIIETGIDIPNANTIIIERADKFGLAQLHQLRGRVGRSHHQAYAYLLTPPRSAITTDAQKRLDAIESAGDLGAGYLIATHDLEIRGAGELLGDEQSGQIQSVGFGMYMTMLERAVAALRRGDIPDIDAPLDQGTEVNLHAPALIPDDYLPDVNGRLILYKRIAAADDEDALRQLRVEMIDRFGLLPPQITHLFELARLRQRAQQLGIRAIEAGPTGGSIEFTENTSIDPMTLVQLVQSKSDTFKLAGATRLRFDKALEDGDQRVRFVDELLDTLAARPGGRPPHA
;
A
#
# COMPACT_ATOMS: atom_id res chain seq x y z
N LEU A 1 14.78 -6.47 -21.57
CA LEU A 1 14.63 -5.11 -20.97
C LEU A 1 13.20 -4.64 -21.23
N THR A 2 12.45 -4.23 -20.21
CA THR A 2 11.07 -3.72 -20.36
C THR A 2 11.01 -2.30 -19.80
N LEU A 3 10.56 -1.34 -20.60
CA LEU A 3 10.45 0.07 -20.20
C LEU A 3 8.96 0.43 -20.06
N THR A 4 8.58 1.06 -18.96
CA THR A 4 7.21 1.50 -18.72
C THR A 4 7.18 2.78 -17.88
N ALA A 5 6.30 3.70 -18.24
CA ALA A 5 6.08 4.94 -17.49
C ALA A 5 5.15 4.74 -16.28
N THR A 6 4.33 3.70 -16.29
CA THR A 6 3.45 3.27 -15.19
C THR A 6 3.47 1.74 -15.17
N PRO A 7 4.26 1.11 -14.29
CA PRO A 7 4.34 -0.33 -14.26
C PRO A 7 2.97 -0.92 -13.91
N ILE A 8 2.56 -1.95 -14.65
CA ILE A 8 1.35 -2.70 -14.35
C ILE A 8 1.49 -3.23 -12.91
N PRO A 9 0.46 -3.13 -12.05
CA PRO A 9 0.58 -3.43 -10.63
C PRO A 9 1.21 -4.81 -10.34
N ARG A 10 0.88 -5.84 -11.13
CA ARG A 10 1.49 -7.18 -11.07
C ARG A 10 3.00 -7.17 -11.33
N THR A 11 3.44 -6.43 -12.35
CA THR A 11 4.85 -6.35 -12.75
C THR A 11 5.66 -5.50 -11.77
N LEU A 12 5.06 -4.45 -11.20
CA LEU A 12 5.65 -3.67 -10.12
C LEU A 12 5.89 -4.56 -8.90
N ASN A 13 4.90 -5.39 -8.54
CA ASN A 13 4.99 -6.27 -7.38
C ASN A 13 6.08 -7.35 -7.54
N MET A 14 6.20 -7.97 -8.72
CA MET A 14 7.29 -8.92 -9.01
C MET A 14 8.68 -8.28 -8.92
N ALA A 15 8.80 -7.01 -9.31
CA ALA A 15 10.05 -6.29 -9.26
C ALA A 15 10.40 -5.84 -7.83
N MET A 16 9.40 -5.41 -7.04
CA MET A 16 9.56 -5.11 -5.61
C MET A 16 9.90 -6.35 -4.78
N GLY A 17 9.34 -7.52 -5.12
CA GLY A 17 9.68 -8.81 -4.52
C GLY A 17 11.04 -9.38 -4.94
N GLY A 18 11.83 -8.65 -5.73
CA GLY A 18 13.18 -9.05 -6.13
C GLY A 18 13.27 -10.18 -7.16
N MET A 19 12.15 -10.58 -7.79
CA MET A 19 12.14 -11.53 -8.91
C MET A 19 12.58 -10.87 -10.24
N ARG A 20 12.56 -9.54 -10.30
CA ARG A 20 13.03 -8.75 -11.46
C ARG A 20 13.79 -7.53 -11.00
N ASP A 21 14.93 -7.27 -11.61
CA ASP A 21 15.68 -6.04 -11.38
C ASP A 21 14.87 -4.82 -11.81
N LEU A 22 14.59 -3.93 -10.85
CA LEU A 22 13.91 -2.66 -11.05
C LEU A 22 14.96 -1.54 -11.09
N SER A 23 15.02 -0.79 -12.19
CA SER A 23 15.77 0.47 -12.24
C SER A 23 14.78 1.62 -12.39
N ILE A 24 14.68 2.45 -11.35
CA ILE A 24 13.80 3.64 -11.36
C ILE A 24 14.62 4.82 -11.87
N ILE A 25 14.23 5.36 -13.02
CA ILE A 25 14.76 6.63 -13.52
C ILE A 25 13.83 7.74 -13.03
N ALA A 26 14.08 8.23 -11.82
CA ALA A 26 13.26 9.26 -11.18
C ALA A 26 13.65 10.69 -11.60
N THR A 27 14.94 10.92 -11.88
CA THR A 27 15.47 12.26 -12.17
C THR A 27 15.08 12.70 -13.58
N PRO A 28 14.24 13.75 -13.74
CA PRO A 28 13.90 14.26 -15.05
C PRO A 28 15.11 14.97 -15.69
N PRO A 29 15.18 15.07 -17.03
CA PRO A 29 16.17 15.90 -17.71
C PRO A 29 16.09 17.36 -17.23
N ALA A 30 17.23 18.04 -17.18
CA ALA A 30 17.29 19.44 -16.78
C ALA A 30 16.31 20.29 -17.62
N ARG A 31 15.50 21.13 -16.95
CA ARG A 31 14.49 22.08 -17.49
C ARG A 31 13.07 21.54 -17.75
N ARG A 32 12.69 20.34 -17.26
CA ARG A 32 11.29 19.91 -17.31
C ARG A 32 10.48 20.53 -16.17
N LEU A 33 9.49 21.36 -16.51
CA LEU A 33 8.55 21.95 -15.53
C LEU A 33 7.47 20.94 -15.14
N SER A 34 7.01 20.99 -13.89
CA SER A 34 5.87 20.17 -13.42
C SER A 34 4.59 20.57 -14.12
N ILE A 35 3.66 19.63 -14.28
CA ILE A 35 2.35 19.88 -14.89
C ILE A 35 1.39 20.29 -13.78
N LYS A 36 0.77 21.47 -13.89
CA LYS A 36 -0.23 21.91 -12.91
C LYS A 36 -1.56 21.21 -13.20
N THR A 37 -1.97 20.33 -12.29
CA THR A 37 -3.22 19.58 -12.39
C THR A 37 -4.31 20.25 -11.56
N PHE A 38 -5.51 20.37 -12.12
CA PHE A 38 -6.69 20.93 -11.44
C PHE A 38 -7.87 19.98 -11.60
N VAL A 39 -8.48 19.56 -10.49
CA VAL A 39 -9.74 18.82 -10.50
C VAL A 39 -10.90 19.78 -10.27
N ARG A 40 -11.75 19.99 -11.27
CA ARG A 40 -12.86 20.96 -11.19
C ARG A 40 -14.14 20.38 -11.78
N GLU A 41 -15.27 20.86 -11.30
CA GLU A 41 -16.55 20.53 -11.89
C GLU A 41 -16.62 21.07 -13.33
N HIS A 42 -17.32 20.34 -14.19
CA HIS A 42 -17.48 20.71 -15.58
C HIS A 42 -18.16 22.08 -15.71
N ASN A 43 -17.38 23.08 -16.12
CA ASN A 43 -17.83 24.45 -16.31
C ASN A 43 -17.32 25.00 -17.63
N MET A 44 -18.24 25.47 -18.47
CA MET A 44 -17.92 26.00 -19.80
C MET A 44 -17.06 27.26 -19.75
N ALA A 45 -17.21 28.10 -18.73
CA ALA A 45 -16.38 29.30 -18.55
C ALA A 45 -14.90 28.92 -18.32
N LEU A 46 -14.65 27.87 -17.53
CA LEU A 46 -13.30 27.38 -17.26
C LEU A 46 -12.67 26.77 -18.50
N ILE A 47 -13.42 26.00 -19.29
CA ILE A 47 -12.96 25.46 -20.58
C ILE A 47 -12.59 26.62 -21.52
N LYS A 48 -13.45 27.64 -21.61
CA LYS A 48 -13.21 28.82 -22.44
C LYS A 48 -11.92 29.55 -22.04
N GLU A 49 -11.73 29.79 -20.75
CA GLU A 49 -10.52 30.43 -20.24
C GLU A 49 -9.26 29.59 -20.50
N ALA A 50 -9.32 28.28 -20.24
CA ALA A 50 -8.19 27.37 -20.44
C ALA A 50 -7.76 27.31 -21.91
N VAL A 51 -8.71 27.20 -22.84
CA VAL A 51 -8.43 27.16 -24.29
C VAL A 51 -7.88 28.50 -24.78
N LEU A 52 -8.54 29.61 -24.44
CA LEU A 52 -8.08 30.95 -24.83
C LEU A 52 -6.67 31.24 -24.31
N ARG A 53 -6.39 30.90 -23.05
CA ARG A 53 -5.06 31.10 -22.44
C ARG A 53 -3.97 30.36 -23.21
N GLU A 54 -4.21 29.13 -23.65
CA GLU A 54 -3.21 28.36 -24.38
C GLU A 54 -3.04 28.88 -25.82
N THR A 55 -4.14 29.21 -26.51
CA THR A 55 -4.05 29.72 -27.88
C THR A 55 -3.42 31.11 -27.95
N LEU A 56 -3.65 31.98 -26.96
CA LEU A 56 -2.95 33.28 -26.86
C LEU A 56 -1.42 33.12 -26.70
N ARG A 57 -0.96 31.98 -26.18
CA ARG A 57 0.47 31.65 -26.07
C ARG A 57 1.02 30.99 -27.36
N GLY A 58 0.20 30.83 -28.39
CA GLY A 58 0.54 30.08 -29.60
C GLY A 58 0.64 28.57 -29.36
N GLY A 59 0.10 28.07 -28.26
CA GLY A 59 0.06 26.65 -27.93
C GLY A 59 -1.19 25.96 -28.47
N GLN A 60 -1.20 24.63 -28.33
CA GLN A 60 -2.31 23.78 -28.76
C GLN A 60 -2.94 23.06 -27.57
N VAL A 61 -4.22 22.72 -27.69
CA VAL A 61 -5.01 22.12 -26.61
C VAL A 61 -5.49 20.73 -27.01
N TYR A 62 -5.28 19.76 -26.13
CA TYR A 62 -5.97 18.49 -26.18
C TYR A 62 -7.29 18.59 -25.43
N TYR A 63 -8.39 18.27 -26.09
CA TYR A 63 -9.69 18.08 -25.46
C TYR A 63 -10.06 16.60 -25.56
N LEU A 64 -10.08 15.89 -24.43
CA LEU A 64 -10.35 14.47 -24.38
C LEU A 64 -11.84 14.22 -24.10
N HIS A 65 -12.50 13.56 -25.03
CA HIS A 65 -13.89 13.10 -24.91
C HIS A 65 -13.97 11.63 -25.29
N ASN A 66 -14.07 10.74 -24.31
CA ASN A 66 -13.95 9.29 -24.50
C ASN A 66 -15.26 8.60 -24.93
N GLU A 67 -16.01 9.21 -25.84
CA GLU A 67 -17.23 8.62 -26.38
C GLU A 67 -17.43 9.01 -27.85
N VAL A 68 -17.23 8.05 -28.77
CA VAL A 68 -17.27 8.30 -30.21
C VAL A 68 -18.68 8.69 -30.69
N LYS A 69 -19.72 8.21 -30.01
CA LYS A 69 -21.12 8.50 -30.39
C LYS A 69 -21.46 9.99 -30.24
N THR A 70 -20.91 10.65 -29.24
CA THR A 70 -21.21 12.05 -28.87
C THR A 70 -20.11 13.03 -29.27
N ILE A 71 -18.96 12.54 -29.77
CA ILE A 71 -17.81 13.39 -30.11
C ILE A 71 -18.14 14.47 -31.15
N GLU A 72 -18.96 14.16 -32.15
CA GLU A 72 -19.37 15.12 -33.19
C GLU A 72 -20.30 16.21 -32.65
N GLU A 73 -21.15 15.87 -31.68
CA GLU A 73 -22.00 16.85 -30.99
C GLU A 73 -21.14 17.79 -30.14
N THR A 74 -20.18 17.24 -29.40
CA THR A 74 -19.19 18.02 -28.63
C THR A 74 -18.36 18.90 -29.56
N ALA A 75 -17.94 18.39 -30.73
CA ALA A 75 -17.21 19.17 -31.73
C ALA A 75 -18.02 20.38 -32.21
N ARG A 76 -19.32 20.19 -32.46
CA ARG A 76 -20.23 21.29 -32.85
C ARG A 76 -20.33 22.35 -31.75
N LYS A 77 -20.56 21.93 -30.50
CA LYS A 77 -20.61 22.83 -29.34
C LYS A 77 -19.31 23.63 -29.20
N LEU A 78 -18.16 22.97 -29.32
CA LEU A 78 -16.86 23.64 -29.25
C LEU A 78 -16.67 24.64 -30.40
N ARG A 79 -17.10 24.32 -31.63
CA ARG A 79 -17.04 25.25 -32.77
C ARG A 79 -17.94 26.47 -32.57
N GLU A 80 -19.12 26.30 -31.97
CA GLU A 80 -20.00 27.43 -31.61
C GLU A 80 -19.39 28.31 -30.51
N LEU A 81 -18.68 27.70 -29.54
CA LEU A 81 -17.98 28.39 -28.45
C LEU A 81 -16.74 29.16 -28.91
N PHE A 82 -16.05 28.64 -29.93
CA PHE A 82 -14.80 29.20 -30.45
C PHE A 82 -14.87 29.38 -31.98
N PRO A 83 -15.63 30.37 -32.48
CA PRO A 83 -15.80 30.59 -33.92
C PRO A 83 -14.50 30.93 -34.65
N ASP A 84 -13.55 31.57 -33.96
CA ASP A 84 -12.26 31.97 -34.52
C ASP A 84 -11.18 30.87 -34.43
N MET A 85 -11.52 29.68 -33.91
CA MET A 85 -10.57 28.60 -33.70
C MET A 85 -10.82 27.38 -34.58
N SER A 86 -9.76 26.94 -35.25
CA SER A 86 -9.71 25.65 -35.95
C SER A 86 -9.70 24.48 -34.96
N ILE A 87 -10.78 23.68 -34.95
CA ILE A 87 -10.97 22.49 -34.11
C ILE A 87 -10.99 21.24 -35.00
N ALA A 88 -10.08 20.30 -34.72
CA ALA A 88 -10.02 19.00 -35.37
C ALA A 88 -10.57 17.89 -34.47
N VAL A 89 -11.08 16.81 -35.08
CA VAL A 89 -11.62 15.64 -34.39
C VAL A 89 -10.78 14.42 -34.76
N ALA A 90 -10.38 13.62 -33.76
CA ALA A 90 -9.58 12.41 -33.94
C ALA A 90 -10.09 11.28 -33.03
N HIS A 91 -10.62 10.20 -33.63
CA HIS A 91 -11.13 9.04 -32.89
C HIS A 91 -10.79 7.70 -33.58
N GLY A 92 -11.00 6.59 -32.88
CA GLY A 92 -10.33 5.31 -33.22
C GLY A 92 -11.03 4.55 -34.34
N GLN A 93 -12.28 4.91 -34.59
CA GLN A 93 -13.07 4.42 -35.71
C GLN A 93 -12.77 5.16 -37.04
N MET A 94 -11.91 6.18 -37.03
CA MET A 94 -11.48 6.84 -38.27
C MET A 94 -10.57 5.92 -39.08
N ARG A 95 -10.56 6.07 -40.41
CA ARG A 95 -9.59 5.38 -41.25
C ARG A 95 -8.18 5.89 -40.92
N GLU A 96 -7.19 5.00 -40.92
CA GLU A 96 -5.79 5.34 -40.58
C GLU A 96 -5.27 6.54 -41.38
N THR A 97 -5.57 6.60 -42.68
CA THR A 97 -5.16 7.71 -43.56
C THR A 97 -5.77 9.05 -43.16
N GLN A 98 -7.02 9.07 -42.68
CA GLN A 98 -7.67 10.29 -42.20
C GLN A 98 -7.08 10.73 -40.85
N LEU A 99 -6.85 9.77 -39.96
CA LEU A 99 -6.24 10.03 -38.67
C LEU A 99 -4.84 10.63 -38.85
N GLU A 100 -4.01 10.03 -39.70
CA GLU A 100 -2.66 10.53 -40.01
C GLU A 100 -2.69 11.95 -40.58
N GLN A 101 -3.62 12.25 -41.48
CA GLN A 101 -3.79 13.60 -42.04
C GLN A 101 -4.15 14.63 -40.97
N VAL A 102 -5.12 14.31 -40.09
CA VAL A 102 -5.52 15.19 -38.98
C VAL A 102 -4.37 15.40 -38.01
N MET A 103 -3.65 14.33 -37.66
CA MET A 103 -2.52 14.40 -36.75
C MET A 103 -1.35 15.19 -37.34
N SER A 104 -1.06 15.01 -38.63
CA SER A 104 -0.06 15.82 -39.34
C SER A 104 -0.46 17.29 -39.40
N ALA A 105 -1.73 17.60 -39.67
CA ALA A 105 -2.22 18.97 -39.66
C ALA A 105 -2.12 19.61 -38.26
N PHE A 106 -2.41 18.83 -37.21
CA PHE A 106 -2.25 19.28 -35.83
C PHE A 106 -0.77 19.48 -35.47
N TYR A 107 0.14 18.60 -35.89
CA TYR A 107 1.59 18.80 -35.70
C TYR A 107 2.10 20.10 -36.34
N HIS A 108 1.61 20.46 -37.53
CA HIS A 108 1.95 21.69 -38.25
C HIS A 108 1.15 22.92 -37.77
N GLN A 109 0.53 22.88 -36.58
CA GLN A 109 -0.23 23.99 -35.99
C GLN A 109 -1.40 24.53 -36.84
N ARG A 110 -1.98 23.70 -37.74
CA ARG A 110 -3.17 24.09 -38.53
C ARG A 110 -4.47 24.07 -37.72
N HIS A 111 -4.45 23.40 -36.58
CA HIS A 111 -5.58 23.32 -35.65
C HIS A 111 -5.11 23.73 -34.25
N HIS A 112 -5.92 24.53 -33.55
CA HIS A 112 -5.62 24.99 -32.20
C HIS A 112 -6.04 23.95 -31.16
N VAL A 113 -7.15 23.26 -31.41
CA VAL A 113 -7.74 22.27 -30.50
C VAL A 113 -7.90 20.93 -31.22
N LEU A 114 -7.41 19.86 -30.59
CA LEU A 114 -7.69 18.49 -31.00
C LEU A 114 -8.69 17.86 -30.04
N LEU A 115 -9.92 17.66 -30.52
CA LEU A 115 -10.93 16.85 -29.85
C LEU A 115 -10.66 15.37 -30.13
N CYS A 116 -10.32 14.60 -29.11
CA CYS A 116 -9.89 13.22 -29.29
C CYS A 116 -10.42 12.25 -28.22
N THR A 117 -10.39 10.96 -28.53
CA THR A 117 -10.55 9.88 -27.54
C THR A 117 -9.17 9.47 -26.98
N THR A 118 -9.11 8.36 -26.23
CA THR A 118 -7.88 7.82 -25.62
C THR A 118 -6.76 7.42 -26.58
N ILE A 119 -6.88 7.65 -27.90
CA ILE A 119 -5.85 7.27 -28.89
C ILE A 119 -4.53 8.03 -28.69
N ILE A 120 -4.60 9.20 -28.05
CA ILE A 120 -3.39 9.94 -27.65
C ILE A 120 -2.53 9.16 -26.64
N GLU A 121 -3.07 8.11 -26.00
CA GLU A 121 -2.38 7.26 -25.04
C GLU A 121 -1.23 6.46 -25.68
N THR A 122 -1.27 6.12 -26.97
CA THR A 122 -0.38 5.09 -27.54
C THR A 122 0.72 5.55 -28.49
N GLY A 123 0.83 6.82 -28.91
CA GLY A 123 1.88 7.08 -29.92
C GLY A 123 2.18 8.48 -30.39
N ILE A 124 1.49 9.51 -29.88
CA ILE A 124 1.64 10.84 -30.47
C ILE A 124 2.20 11.80 -29.41
N ASP A 125 3.36 12.34 -29.73
CA ASP A 125 4.02 13.38 -28.96
C ASP A 125 3.98 14.69 -29.75
N ILE A 126 3.31 15.69 -29.20
CA ILE A 126 3.21 17.01 -29.81
C ILE A 126 3.80 18.01 -28.81
N PRO A 127 5.03 18.51 -29.07
CA PRO A 127 5.75 19.33 -28.10
C PRO A 127 5.04 20.66 -27.82
N ASN A 128 4.23 21.14 -28.75
CA ASN A 128 3.50 22.42 -28.65
C ASN A 128 2.17 22.30 -27.88
N ALA A 129 1.73 21.08 -27.56
CA ALA A 129 0.51 20.87 -26.79
C ALA A 129 0.83 20.91 -25.28
N ASN A 130 0.56 22.04 -24.64
CA ASN A 130 0.87 22.23 -23.21
C ASN A 130 -0.38 22.17 -22.32
N THR A 131 -1.58 22.22 -22.88
CA THR A 131 -2.82 22.14 -22.12
C THR A 131 -3.64 20.92 -22.52
N ILE A 132 -4.04 20.11 -21.53
CA ILE A 132 -4.98 19.00 -21.70
C ILE A 132 -6.22 19.22 -20.85
N ILE A 133 -7.38 19.02 -21.45
CA ILE A 133 -8.70 19.07 -20.80
C ILE A 133 -9.29 17.67 -20.93
N ILE A 134 -9.57 17.03 -19.79
CA ILE A 134 -10.14 15.68 -19.73
C ILE A 134 -11.58 15.78 -19.27
N GLU A 135 -12.51 15.50 -20.18
CA GLU A 135 -13.93 15.43 -19.85
C GLU A 135 -14.24 14.08 -19.18
N ARG A 136 -15.12 14.09 -18.18
CA ARG A 136 -15.52 12.88 -17.42
C ARG A 136 -14.31 12.14 -16.84
N ALA A 137 -13.40 12.88 -16.18
CA ALA A 137 -12.22 12.32 -15.52
C ALA A 137 -12.57 11.20 -14.50
N ASP A 138 -13.80 11.22 -13.96
CA ASP A 138 -14.36 10.20 -13.06
C ASP A 138 -14.37 8.77 -13.65
N LYS A 139 -14.51 8.64 -14.98
CA LYS A 139 -14.59 7.35 -15.66
C LYS A 139 -13.23 6.71 -15.95
N PHE A 140 -12.13 7.44 -15.81
CA PHE A 140 -10.80 6.94 -16.16
C PHE A 140 -10.11 6.28 -14.98
N GLY A 141 -9.24 5.30 -15.27
CA GLY A 141 -8.31 4.74 -14.28
C GLY A 141 -7.22 5.73 -13.89
N LEU A 142 -6.67 5.59 -12.67
CA LEU A 142 -5.60 6.47 -12.18
C LEU A 142 -4.34 6.39 -13.07
N ALA A 143 -3.95 5.19 -13.48
CA ALA A 143 -2.86 4.98 -14.43
C ALA A 143 -3.10 5.66 -15.80
N GLN A 144 -4.32 5.57 -16.33
CA GLN A 144 -4.69 6.21 -17.61
C GLN A 144 -4.62 7.73 -17.49
N LEU A 145 -5.18 8.31 -16.44
CA LEU A 145 -5.10 9.75 -16.20
C LEU A 145 -3.65 10.22 -16.09
N HIS A 146 -2.79 9.43 -15.44
CA HIS A 146 -1.37 9.73 -15.35
C HIS A 146 -0.67 9.70 -16.72
N GLN A 147 -0.98 8.69 -17.55
CA GLN A 147 -0.42 8.61 -18.90
C GLN A 147 -0.90 9.76 -19.79
N LEU A 148 -2.19 10.08 -19.76
CA LEU A 148 -2.80 11.20 -20.49
C LEU A 148 -2.19 12.53 -20.05
N ARG A 149 -2.03 12.73 -18.74
CA ARG A 149 -1.31 13.90 -18.18
C ARG A 149 0.12 13.98 -18.72
N GLY A 150 0.83 12.86 -18.78
CA GLY A 150 2.22 12.79 -19.28
C GLY A 150 2.39 13.10 -20.77
N ARG A 151 1.30 13.23 -21.53
CA ARG A 151 1.33 13.61 -22.96
C ARG A 151 1.49 15.12 -23.18
N VAL A 152 1.30 15.94 -22.15
CA VAL A 152 1.55 17.39 -22.21
C VAL A 152 2.80 17.80 -21.43
N GLY A 153 3.32 19.00 -21.72
CA GLY A 153 4.46 19.56 -20.97
C GLY A 153 5.81 18.95 -21.36
N ARG A 154 6.02 18.76 -22.67
CA ARG A 154 7.33 18.40 -23.24
C ARG A 154 8.17 19.61 -23.67
N SER A 155 7.58 20.81 -23.64
CA SER A 155 8.27 22.08 -23.92
C SER A 155 8.87 22.71 -22.65
N HIS A 156 9.55 23.84 -22.80
CA HIS A 156 10.01 24.68 -21.68
C HIS A 156 8.89 25.52 -21.05
N HIS A 157 7.66 25.41 -21.54
CA HIS A 157 6.53 26.17 -21.05
C HIS A 157 5.75 25.41 -19.98
N GLN A 158 5.21 26.15 -19.02
CA GLN A 158 4.31 25.61 -18.01
C GLN A 158 3.10 24.96 -18.68
N ALA A 159 2.89 23.67 -18.39
CA ALA A 159 1.76 22.88 -18.84
C ALA A 159 0.66 22.79 -17.78
N TYR A 160 -0.57 22.59 -18.26
CA TYR A 160 -1.79 22.55 -17.46
C TYR A 160 -2.63 21.33 -17.81
N ALA A 161 -3.15 20.66 -16.79
CA ALA A 161 -4.07 19.53 -16.93
C ALA A 161 -5.36 19.81 -16.16
N TYR A 162 -6.47 19.96 -16.88
CA TYR A 162 -7.79 20.17 -16.30
C TYR A 162 -8.56 18.85 -16.33
N LEU A 163 -8.84 18.31 -15.15
CA LEU A 163 -9.64 17.11 -14.94
C LEU A 163 -11.07 17.55 -14.62
N LEU A 164 -11.96 17.43 -15.60
CA LEU A 164 -13.35 17.85 -15.46
C LEU A 164 -14.21 16.69 -14.98
N THR A 165 -14.98 16.94 -13.93
CA THR A 165 -15.86 15.94 -13.31
C THR A 165 -17.30 16.44 -13.27
N PRO A 166 -18.29 15.54 -13.18
CA PRO A 166 -19.64 15.94 -12.77
C PRO A 166 -19.63 16.50 -11.33
N PRO A 167 -20.76 17.02 -10.82
CA PRO A 167 -20.86 17.46 -9.43
C PRO A 167 -20.44 16.35 -8.46
N ARG A 168 -19.80 16.72 -7.34
CA ARG A 168 -19.26 15.75 -6.36
C ARG A 168 -20.27 14.70 -5.89
N SER A 169 -21.55 15.05 -5.84
CA SER A 169 -22.65 14.14 -5.45
C SER A 169 -22.88 12.99 -6.44
N ALA A 170 -22.44 13.13 -7.70
CA ALA A 170 -22.62 12.13 -8.75
C ALA A 170 -21.39 11.23 -8.96
N ILE A 171 -20.33 11.41 -8.18
CA ILE A 171 -19.06 10.67 -8.30
C ILE A 171 -18.99 9.61 -7.20
N THR A 172 -18.44 8.43 -7.51
CA THR A 172 -18.19 7.39 -6.51
C THR A 172 -17.06 7.79 -5.55
N THR A 173 -17.07 7.27 -4.33
CA THR A 173 -16.02 7.51 -3.33
C THR A 173 -14.62 7.14 -3.85
N ASP A 174 -14.53 6.07 -4.64
CA ASP A 174 -13.26 5.61 -5.21
C ASP A 174 -12.78 6.52 -6.34
N ALA A 175 -13.70 7.06 -7.15
CA ALA A 175 -13.34 8.06 -8.15
C ALA A 175 -12.85 9.36 -7.50
N GLN A 176 -13.45 9.79 -6.39
CA GLN A 176 -12.97 10.96 -5.65
C GLN A 176 -11.55 10.75 -5.12
N LYS A 177 -11.27 9.62 -4.47
CA LYS A 177 -9.93 9.28 -3.98
C LYS A 177 -8.88 9.26 -5.10
N ARG A 178 -9.22 8.70 -6.27
CA ARG A 178 -8.32 8.68 -7.44
C ARG A 178 -8.03 10.08 -7.97
N LEU A 179 -9.03 10.95 -8.00
CA LEU A 179 -8.88 12.34 -8.46
C LEU A 179 -8.04 13.18 -7.48
N ASP A 180 -8.26 13.01 -6.18
CA ASP A 180 -7.47 13.69 -5.14
C ASP A 180 -6.00 13.21 -5.16
N ALA A 181 -5.78 11.90 -5.39
CA ALA A 181 -4.45 11.32 -5.54
C ALA A 181 -3.70 11.89 -6.74
N ILE A 182 -4.35 12.12 -7.89
CA ILE A 182 -3.66 12.68 -9.06
C ILE A 182 -3.43 14.20 -8.96
N GLU A 183 -4.30 14.93 -8.26
CA GLU A 183 -4.11 16.36 -7.99
C GLU A 183 -2.92 16.58 -7.04
N SER A 184 -2.80 15.76 -5.99
CA SER A 184 -1.68 15.81 -5.04
C SER A 184 -0.36 15.28 -5.60
N ALA A 185 -0.40 14.40 -6.60
CA ALA A 185 0.77 13.84 -7.27
C ALA A 185 1.42 14.81 -8.29
N GLY A 186 1.44 16.11 -7.97
CA GLY A 186 1.89 17.21 -8.85
C GLY A 186 3.40 17.23 -9.15
N ASP A 187 4.21 16.44 -8.45
CA ASP A 187 5.66 16.43 -8.63
C ASP A 187 6.18 15.32 -9.56
N LEU A 188 7.20 15.68 -10.34
CA LEU A 188 7.92 14.74 -11.21
C LEU A 188 8.56 13.64 -10.35
N GLY A 189 8.16 12.39 -10.60
CA GLY A 189 8.46 11.22 -9.74
C GLY A 189 7.21 10.47 -9.29
N ALA A 190 6.03 11.09 -9.49
CA ALA A 190 4.72 10.55 -9.14
C ALA A 190 4.34 9.19 -9.77
N GLY A 191 4.95 8.76 -10.88
CA GLY A 191 4.56 7.52 -11.56
C GLY A 191 4.64 6.26 -10.69
N TYR A 192 5.60 6.22 -9.76
CA TYR A 192 5.73 5.14 -8.78
C TYR A 192 4.65 5.25 -7.68
N LEU A 193 4.50 6.43 -7.06
CA LEU A 193 3.48 6.67 -6.02
C LEU A 193 2.06 6.41 -6.52
N ILE A 194 1.78 6.80 -7.76
CA ILE A 194 0.49 6.60 -8.43
C ILE A 194 0.23 5.11 -8.68
N ALA A 195 1.26 4.34 -9.06
CA ALA A 195 1.11 2.90 -9.25
C ALA A 195 0.87 2.15 -7.93
N THR A 196 1.51 2.58 -6.84
CA THR A 196 1.27 2.05 -5.48
C THR A 196 -0.15 2.38 -5.01
N HIS A 197 -0.61 3.61 -5.20
CA HIS A 197 -1.99 3.99 -4.86
C HIS A 197 -3.04 3.32 -5.75
N ASP A 198 -2.80 3.11 -7.06
CA ASP A 198 -3.75 2.38 -7.93
C ASP A 198 -3.91 0.92 -7.47
N LEU A 199 -2.83 0.30 -6.96
CA LEU A 199 -2.85 -1.05 -6.37
C LEU A 199 -3.61 -1.09 -5.03
N GLU A 200 -3.47 -0.07 -4.18
CA GLU A 200 -4.21 0.06 -2.92
C GLU A 200 -5.70 0.32 -3.15
N ILE A 201 -6.06 1.19 -4.09
CA ILE A 201 -7.43 1.63 -4.35
C ILE A 201 -8.25 0.55 -5.07
N ARG A 202 -7.68 -0.15 -6.06
CA ARG A 202 -8.40 -1.23 -6.76
C ARG A 202 -8.57 -2.49 -5.91
N GLY A 203 -7.80 -2.61 -4.83
CA GLY A 203 -7.71 -3.83 -4.04
C GLY A 203 -7.08 -4.97 -4.85
N ALA A 204 -6.49 -5.94 -4.15
CA ALA A 204 -5.91 -7.13 -4.76
C ALA A 204 -6.93 -8.08 -5.45
N GLY A 205 -8.20 -7.65 -5.58
CA GLY A 205 -9.35 -8.50 -5.90
C GLY A 205 -9.56 -8.85 -7.38
N GLU A 206 -9.01 -8.08 -8.32
CA GLU A 206 -9.28 -8.32 -9.76
C GLU A 206 -8.15 -9.11 -10.48
N LEU A 207 -7.11 -9.50 -9.74
CA LEU A 207 -5.87 -10.07 -10.31
C LEU A 207 -5.83 -11.61 -10.38
N LEU A 208 -6.85 -12.31 -9.89
CA LEU A 208 -6.93 -13.76 -9.89
C LEU A 208 -8.37 -14.16 -10.27
N GLY A 209 -8.53 -14.72 -11.47
CA GLY A 209 -9.81 -14.92 -12.16
C GLY A 209 -10.90 -15.65 -11.36
N ASP A 210 -12.11 -15.60 -11.92
CA ASP A 210 -13.41 -15.93 -11.31
C ASP A 210 -13.56 -17.30 -10.61
N GLU A 211 -12.58 -18.21 -10.67
CA GLU A 211 -12.70 -19.56 -10.08
C GLU A 211 -12.12 -19.71 -8.67
N GLN A 212 -11.45 -18.70 -8.09
CA GLN A 212 -10.83 -18.81 -6.75
C GLN A 212 -11.18 -17.67 -5.78
N SER A 213 -12.26 -16.94 -6.04
CA SER A 213 -12.71 -15.82 -5.20
C SER A 213 -13.24 -16.24 -3.82
N GLY A 214 -13.67 -17.50 -3.65
CA GLY A 214 -14.44 -17.94 -2.49
C GLY A 214 -13.66 -18.20 -1.19
N GLN A 215 -12.37 -18.56 -1.24
CA GLN A 215 -11.62 -18.99 -0.04
C GLN A 215 -10.60 -17.97 0.48
N ILE A 216 -10.21 -16.96 -0.31
CA ILE A 216 -9.18 -15.99 0.08
C ILE A 216 -9.77 -14.73 0.72
N GLN A 217 -11.08 -14.45 0.53
CA GLN A 217 -11.73 -13.31 1.20
C GLN A 217 -11.69 -13.39 2.74
N SER A 218 -11.48 -14.56 3.33
CA SER A 218 -11.42 -14.74 4.79
C SER A 218 -10.00 -14.67 5.39
N VAL A 219 -8.96 -14.87 4.59
CA VAL A 219 -7.56 -14.89 5.06
C VAL A 219 -6.76 -13.88 4.26
N GLY A 220 -6.73 -12.65 4.78
CA GLY A 220 -6.35 -11.44 4.04
C GLY A 220 -4.98 -11.49 3.37
N PHE A 221 -4.89 -10.76 2.26
CA PHE A 221 -3.71 -10.45 1.43
C PHE A 221 -2.39 -10.21 2.19
N GLY A 222 -2.45 -9.73 3.43
CA GLY A 222 -1.29 -9.61 4.32
C GLY A 222 -0.61 -10.96 4.60
N MET A 223 -1.38 -12.03 4.85
CA MET A 223 -0.82 -13.36 5.12
C MET A 223 -0.12 -13.93 3.89
N TYR A 224 -0.65 -13.68 2.70
CA TYR A 224 -0.02 -14.06 1.43
C TYR A 224 1.30 -13.33 1.19
N MET A 225 1.35 -12.01 1.45
CA MET A 225 2.62 -11.25 1.36
C MET A 225 3.65 -11.74 2.36
N THR A 226 3.25 -12.04 3.60
CA THR A 226 4.14 -12.62 4.60
C THR A 226 4.67 -14.00 4.20
N MET A 227 3.85 -14.85 3.56
CA MET A 227 4.30 -16.13 3.00
C MET A 227 5.30 -15.92 1.86
N LEU A 228 5.03 -14.95 0.98
CA LEU A 228 5.88 -14.66 -0.17
C LEU A 228 7.25 -14.09 0.25
N GLU A 229 7.27 -13.15 1.19
CA GLU A 229 8.50 -12.59 1.77
C GLU A 229 9.35 -13.68 2.43
N ARG A 230 8.72 -14.59 3.18
CA ARG A 230 9.41 -15.74 3.81
C ARG A 230 9.97 -16.71 2.78
N ALA A 231 9.22 -17.04 1.74
CA ALA A 231 9.67 -17.93 0.67
C ALA A 231 10.87 -17.34 -0.07
N VAL A 232 10.85 -16.03 -0.37
CA VAL A 232 11.96 -15.31 -1.00
C VAL A 232 13.17 -15.25 -0.06
N ALA A 233 12.97 -15.03 1.24
CA ALA A 233 14.05 -15.02 2.22
C ALA A 233 14.69 -16.41 2.38
N ALA A 234 13.91 -17.50 2.36
CA ALA A 234 14.41 -18.87 2.41
C ALA A 234 15.24 -19.23 1.16
N LEU A 235 14.73 -18.90 -0.03
CA LEU A 235 15.44 -19.10 -1.29
C LEU A 235 16.75 -18.32 -1.36
N ARG A 236 16.81 -17.10 -0.81
CA ARG A 236 18.05 -16.31 -0.71
C ARG A 236 19.10 -16.93 0.23
N ARG A 237 18.69 -17.72 1.22
CA ARG A 237 19.58 -18.45 2.14
C ARG A 237 20.04 -19.80 1.57
N GLY A 238 19.50 -20.22 0.43
CA GLY A 238 19.80 -21.52 -0.19
C GLY A 238 18.98 -22.69 0.38
N ASP A 239 17.99 -22.41 1.23
CA ASP A 239 17.07 -23.41 1.77
C ASP A 239 15.92 -23.63 0.78
N ILE A 240 15.48 -24.88 0.61
CA ILE A 240 14.27 -25.22 -0.14
C ILE A 240 13.09 -24.99 0.83
N PRO A 241 12.25 -23.96 0.66
CA PRO A 241 11.12 -23.78 1.54
C PRO A 241 10.15 -24.94 1.33
N ASP A 242 9.84 -25.66 2.40
CA ASP A 242 8.77 -26.65 2.41
C ASP A 242 7.43 -25.89 2.31
N ILE A 243 6.82 -25.94 1.12
CA ILE A 243 5.58 -25.22 0.79
C ILE A 243 4.39 -25.80 1.56
N ASP A 244 4.51 -27.05 2.01
CA ASP A 244 3.49 -27.77 2.79
C ASP A 244 3.71 -27.66 4.30
N ALA A 245 4.79 -26.99 4.75
CA ALA A 245 4.91 -26.65 6.16
C ALA A 245 3.73 -25.74 6.54
N PRO A 246 2.95 -26.07 7.59
CA PRO A 246 1.90 -25.20 8.08
C PRO A 246 2.46 -23.78 8.18
N LEU A 247 1.74 -22.81 7.61
CA LEU A 247 1.92 -21.38 7.90
C LEU A 247 2.35 -21.28 9.34
N ASP A 248 3.64 -20.99 9.58
CA ASP A 248 4.20 -21.03 10.92
C ASP A 248 3.36 -20.04 11.72
N GLN A 249 2.38 -20.58 12.47
CA GLN A 249 1.41 -19.84 13.24
C GLN A 249 2.30 -19.20 14.29
N GLY A 250 2.73 -17.96 14.01
CA GLY A 250 3.70 -17.28 14.85
C GLY A 250 3.22 -17.36 16.30
N THR A 251 4.16 -17.43 17.24
CA THR A 251 3.85 -17.74 18.63
C THR A 251 2.66 -16.93 19.14
N GLU A 252 1.60 -17.62 19.55
CA GLU A 252 0.41 -16.97 20.08
C GLU A 252 0.61 -16.69 21.56
N VAL A 253 0.40 -15.45 21.99
CA VAL A 253 0.50 -15.08 23.41
C VAL A 253 -0.81 -14.42 23.83
N ASN A 254 -1.48 -14.99 24.82
CA ASN A 254 -2.72 -14.47 25.39
C ASN A 254 -2.58 -14.33 26.91
N LEU A 255 -2.60 -13.09 27.40
CA LEU A 255 -2.48 -12.77 28.83
C LEU A 255 -3.83 -12.43 29.49
N HIS A 256 -4.95 -12.53 28.77
CA HIS A 256 -6.28 -12.13 29.24
C HIS A 256 -6.31 -10.70 29.83
N ALA A 257 -5.49 -9.80 29.27
CA ALA A 257 -5.38 -8.40 29.64
C ALA A 257 -5.63 -7.53 28.40
N PRO A 258 -6.26 -6.35 28.54
CA PRO A 258 -6.51 -5.46 27.42
C PRO A 258 -5.18 -4.96 26.85
N ALA A 259 -4.90 -5.30 25.60
CA ALA A 259 -3.67 -4.96 24.88
C ALA A 259 -4.03 -4.30 23.54
N LEU A 260 -4.24 -2.99 23.57
CA LEU A 260 -4.68 -2.21 22.42
C LEU A 260 -4.24 -0.75 22.55
N ILE A 261 -4.18 -0.05 21.43
CA ILE A 261 -3.99 1.40 21.33
C ILE A 261 -5.37 2.07 21.42
N PRO A 262 -5.70 2.75 22.54
CA PRO A 262 -6.99 3.39 22.73
C PRO A 262 -7.21 4.54 21.74
N ASP A 263 -8.45 4.75 21.33
CA ASP A 263 -8.88 5.87 20.48
C ASP A 263 -8.55 7.22 21.13
N ASP A 264 -8.61 7.29 22.46
CA ASP A 264 -8.30 8.47 23.26
C ASP A 264 -6.82 8.87 23.19
N TYR A 265 -5.94 7.88 22.96
CA TYR A 265 -4.49 8.09 22.85
C TYR A 265 -4.06 8.40 21.42
N LEU A 266 -4.65 7.71 20.44
CA LEU A 266 -4.42 7.97 19.02
C LEU A 266 -5.75 7.88 18.23
N PRO A 267 -6.41 9.01 17.98
CA PRO A 267 -7.69 9.03 17.27
C PRO A 267 -7.59 8.59 15.80
N ASP A 268 -6.43 8.81 15.17
CA ASP A 268 -6.20 8.43 13.77
C ASP A 268 -6.09 6.91 13.61
N VAL A 269 -7.07 6.32 12.91
CA VAL A 269 -7.15 4.89 12.64
C VAL A 269 -5.98 4.40 11.79
N ASN A 270 -5.54 5.19 10.81
CA ASN A 270 -4.42 4.81 9.93
C ASN A 270 -3.09 4.82 10.71
N GLY A 271 -2.86 5.86 11.52
CA GLY A 271 -1.72 5.93 12.43
C GLY A 271 -1.65 4.75 13.39
N ARG A 272 -2.80 4.34 13.98
CA ARG A 272 -2.87 3.14 14.84
C ARG A 272 -2.47 1.87 14.09
N LEU A 273 -3.00 1.69 12.87
CA LEU A 273 -2.69 0.50 12.07
C LEU A 273 -1.20 0.42 11.72
N ILE A 274 -0.57 1.56 11.40
CA ILE A 274 0.87 1.64 11.15
C ILE A 274 1.65 1.25 12.42
N LEU A 275 1.26 1.76 13.59
CA LEU A 275 1.93 1.43 14.86
C LEU A 275 1.77 -0.05 15.21
N TYR A 276 0.58 -0.64 15.05
CA TYR A 276 0.40 -2.08 15.25
C TYR A 276 1.31 -2.90 14.35
N LYS A 277 1.41 -2.53 13.06
CA LYS A 277 2.31 -3.21 12.12
C LYS A 277 3.78 -3.08 12.55
N ARG A 278 4.21 -1.89 12.96
CA ARG A 278 5.60 -1.67 13.42
C ARG A 278 5.92 -2.42 14.71
N ILE A 279 4.99 -2.50 15.67
CA ILE A 279 5.15 -3.29 16.90
C ILE A 279 5.25 -4.78 16.56
N ALA A 280 4.39 -5.27 15.67
CA ALA A 280 4.38 -6.68 15.25
C ALA A 280 5.59 -7.07 14.38
N ALA A 281 6.20 -6.12 13.67
CA ALA A 281 7.36 -6.33 12.80
C ALA A 281 8.69 -5.98 13.48
N ALA A 282 8.70 -5.62 14.76
CA ALA A 282 9.95 -5.39 15.47
C ALA A 282 10.73 -6.71 15.59
N ASP A 283 12.01 -6.68 15.21
CA ASP A 283 12.86 -7.87 15.17
C ASP A 283 13.54 -8.17 16.52
N ASP A 284 13.79 -7.14 17.33
CA ASP A 284 14.46 -7.25 18.62
C ASP A 284 13.81 -6.37 19.71
N GLU A 285 14.26 -6.57 20.95
CA GLU A 285 13.80 -5.82 22.10
C GLU A 285 14.23 -4.35 22.06
N ASP A 286 15.37 -4.06 21.42
CA ASP A 286 15.88 -2.70 21.25
C ASP A 286 14.99 -1.85 20.34
N ALA A 287 14.50 -2.42 19.24
CA ALA A 287 13.55 -1.81 18.32
C ALA A 287 12.20 -1.57 19.00
N LEU A 288 11.71 -2.52 19.80
CA LEU A 288 10.51 -2.33 20.62
C LEU A 288 10.70 -1.17 21.61
N ARG A 289 11.87 -1.06 22.25
CA ARG A 289 12.18 0.02 23.18
C ARG A 289 12.27 1.37 22.48
N GLN A 290 12.92 1.45 21.33
CA GLN A 290 12.99 2.67 20.53
C GLN A 290 11.59 3.13 20.10
N LEU A 291 10.74 2.20 19.67
CA LEU A 291 9.37 2.50 19.28
C LEU A 291 8.52 2.97 20.47
N ARG A 292 8.76 2.39 21.66
CA ARG A 292 8.15 2.85 22.91
C ARG A 292 8.55 4.29 23.24
N VAL A 293 9.84 4.64 23.11
CA VAL A 293 10.34 6.01 23.33
C VAL A 293 9.75 6.98 22.30
N GLU A 294 9.70 6.59 21.03
CA GLU A 294 9.08 7.39 19.96
C GLU A 294 7.60 7.66 20.25
N MET A 295 6.86 6.65 20.72
CA MET A 295 5.45 6.82 21.09
C MET A 295 5.27 7.77 22.27
N ILE A 296 6.21 7.75 23.24
CA ILE A 296 6.18 8.66 24.39
C ILE A 296 6.47 10.10 23.96
N ASP A 297 7.48 10.29 23.13
CA ASP A 297 7.88 11.62 22.65
C ASP A 297 6.78 12.28 21.79
N ARG A 298 6.10 11.47 20.96
CA ARG A 298 5.08 11.97 20.04
C ARG A 298 3.70 12.11 20.65
N PHE A 299 3.31 11.24 21.57
CA PHE A 299 1.93 11.11 22.04
C PHE A 299 1.77 11.16 23.57
N GLY A 300 2.87 11.21 24.33
CA GLY A 300 2.84 11.33 25.80
C GLY A 300 2.88 9.99 26.54
N LEU A 301 2.40 9.97 27.78
CA LEU A 301 2.51 8.78 28.64
C LEU A 301 1.66 7.62 28.13
N LEU A 302 2.26 6.43 28.06
CA LEU A 302 1.59 5.22 27.57
C LEU A 302 0.52 4.74 28.56
N PRO A 303 -0.74 4.56 28.12
CA PRO A 303 -1.77 3.88 28.88
C PRO A 303 -1.37 2.43 29.22
N PRO A 304 -1.97 1.83 30.26
CA PRO A 304 -1.68 0.45 30.66
C PRO A 304 -1.95 -0.54 29.53
N GLN A 305 -2.96 -0.30 28.69
CA GLN A 305 -3.29 -1.16 27.55
C GLN A 305 -2.19 -1.17 26.48
N ILE A 306 -1.51 -0.05 26.26
CA ILE A 306 -0.40 0.02 25.32
C ILE A 306 0.84 -0.64 25.93
N THR A 307 1.06 -0.47 27.24
CA THR A 307 2.15 -1.14 27.94
C THR A 307 2.01 -2.66 27.80
N HIS A 308 0.83 -3.23 28.05
CA HIS A 308 0.58 -4.66 27.83
C HIS A 308 0.81 -5.11 26.38
N LEU A 309 0.51 -4.27 25.38
CA LEU A 309 0.75 -4.57 23.97
C LEU A 309 2.25 -4.74 23.66
N PHE A 310 3.10 -3.87 24.22
CA PHE A 310 4.56 -4.00 24.08
C PHE A 310 5.10 -5.23 24.81
N GLU A 311 4.60 -5.52 26.01
CA GLU A 311 4.98 -6.71 26.77
C GLU A 311 4.59 -7.99 26.03
N LEU A 312 3.41 -8.03 25.41
CA LEU A 312 2.98 -9.12 24.53
C LEU A 312 3.93 -9.34 23.36
N ALA A 313 4.33 -8.25 22.69
CA ALA A 313 5.27 -8.33 21.57
C ALA A 313 6.64 -8.86 22.03
N ARG A 314 7.14 -8.41 23.19
CA ARG A 314 8.40 -8.90 23.79
C ARG A 314 8.32 -10.38 24.15
N LEU A 315 7.28 -10.79 24.86
CA LEU A 315 7.08 -12.19 25.24
C LEU A 315 6.96 -13.09 24.02
N ARG A 316 6.28 -12.64 22.96
CA ARG A 316 6.21 -13.37 21.68
C ARG A 316 7.59 -13.59 21.06
N GLN A 317 8.44 -12.57 21.02
CA GLN A 317 9.81 -12.70 20.49
C GLN A 317 10.62 -13.72 21.30
N ARG A 318 10.58 -13.64 22.63
CA ARG A 318 11.28 -14.60 23.52
C ARG A 318 10.75 -16.02 23.33
N ALA A 319 9.44 -16.17 23.25
CA ALA A 319 8.79 -17.46 23.07
C ALA A 319 9.14 -18.10 21.71
N GLN A 320 9.23 -17.29 20.65
CA GLN A 320 9.67 -17.76 19.33
C GLN A 320 11.13 -18.25 19.34
N GLN A 321 12.04 -17.56 20.04
CA GLN A 321 13.44 -17.99 20.20
C GLN A 321 13.56 -19.33 20.96
N LEU A 322 12.62 -19.60 21.87
CA LEU A 322 12.57 -20.83 22.66
C LEU A 322 11.83 -21.98 21.97
N GLY A 323 11.24 -21.76 20.79
CA GLY A 323 10.44 -22.76 20.08
C GLY A 323 9.08 -23.01 20.73
N ILE A 324 8.47 -22.00 21.34
CA ILE A 324 7.14 -22.07 21.95
C ILE A 324 6.10 -21.68 20.89
N ARG A 325 5.06 -22.51 20.75
CA ARG A 325 3.94 -22.30 19.82
C ARG A 325 2.88 -21.38 20.41
N ALA A 326 2.51 -21.59 21.67
CA ALA A 326 1.46 -20.80 22.31
C ALA A 326 1.74 -20.61 23.80
N ILE A 327 1.38 -19.43 24.32
CA ILE A 327 1.39 -19.08 25.73
C ILE A 327 0.01 -18.52 26.07
N GLU A 328 -0.68 -19.19 26.98
CA GLU A 328 -1.92 -18.72 27.56
C GLU A 328 -1.70 -18.50 29.06
N ALA A 329 -2.02 -17.31 29.55
CA ALA A 329 -2.02 -16.96 30.96
C ALA A 329 -3.34 -16.26 31.30
N GLY A 330 -4.11 -16.87 32.18
CA GLY A 330 -5.37 -16.35 32.70
C GLY A 330 -5.33 -16.09 34.20
N PRO A 331 -6.48 -15.68 34.80
CA PRO A 331 -6.56 -15.30 36.20
C PRO A 331 -6.24 -16.42 37.21
N THR A 332 -6.44 -17.68 36.83
CA THR A 332 -6.33 -18.85 37.72
C THR A 332 -5.25 -19.85 37.30
N GLY A 333 -4.55 -19.57 36.20
CA GLY A 333 -3.56 -20.46 35.62
C GLY A 333 -3.41 -20.24 34.12
N GLY A 334 -2.72 -21.15 33.45
CA GLY A 334 -2.40 -21.01 32.04
C GLY A 334 -1.70 -22.24 31.47
N SER A 335 -1.30 -22.16 30.21
CA SER A 335 -0.55 -23.21 29.53
C SER A 335 0.48 -22.67 28.54
N ILE A 336 1.55 -23.42 28.37
CA ILE A 336 2.58 -23.21 27.35
C ILE A 336 2.58 -24.44 26.45
N GLU A 337 2.43 -24.23 25.15
CA GLU A 337 2.53 -25.25 24.12
C GLU A 337 3.86 -25.11 23.37
N PHE A 338 4.64 -26.18 23.36
CA PHE A 338 5.94 -26.25 22.71
C PHE A 338 5.82 -26.78 21.27
N THR A 339 6.73 -26.35 20.40
CA THR A 339 6.85 -26.90 19.04
C THR A 339 7.59 -28.23 19.05
N GLU A 340 7.54 -28.97 17.93
CA GLU A 340 8.30 -30.23 17.79
C GLU A 340 9.82 -30.00 17.85
N ASN A 341 10.30 -28.81 17.46
CA ASN A 341 11.71 -28.40 17.46
C ASN A 341 11.99 -27.34 18.54
N THR A 342 11.73 -27.69 19.81
CA THR A 342 11.94 -26.78 20.94
C THR A 342 13.39 -26.83 21.43
N SER A 343 13.97 -25.66 21.77
CA SER A 343 15.35 -25.55 22.28
C SER A 343 15.49 -25.78 23.79
N ILE A 344 14.37 -26.10 24.46
CA ILE A 344 14.24 -26.31 25.90
C ILE A 344 14.64 -27.75 26.23
N ASP A 345 15.51 -27.91 27.24
CA ASP A 345 15.95 -29.22 27.72
C ASP A 345 14.79 -29.95 28.44
N PRO A 346 14.44 -31.18 28.02
CA PRO A 346 13.43 -32.01 28.70
C PRO A 346 13.70 -32.20 30.19
N MET A 347 14.97 -32.22 30.62
CA MET A 347 15.31 -32.36 32.05
C MET A 347 14.89 -31.14 32.87
N THR A 348 14.96 -29.92 32.31
CA THR A 348 14.49 -28.70 32.98
C THR A 348 12.98 -28.74 33.21
N LEU A 349 12.22 -29.25 32.25
CA LEU A 349 10.76 -29.43 32.38
C LEU A 349 10.41 -30.46 33.47
N VAL A 350 11.11 -31.59 33.50
CA VAL A 350 10.90 -32.63 34.51
C VAL A 350 11.25 -32.11 35.91
N GLN A 351 12.38 -31.40 36.06
CA GLN A 351 12.78 -30.79 37.34
C GLN A 351 11.79 -29.72 37.80
N LEU A 352 11.26 -28.90 36.89
CA LEU A 352 10.25 -27.89 37.21
C LEU A 352 8.97 -28.52 37.77
N VAL A 353 8.49 -29.59 37.12
CA VAL A 353 7.28 -30.32 37.56
C VAL A 353 7.52 -31.07 38.88
N GLN A 354 8.71 -31.63 39.09
CA GLN A 354 9.05 -32.32 40.34
C GLN A 354 9.24 -31.36 41.52
N SER A 355 9.85 -30.20 41.29
CA SER A 355 10.11 -29.21 42.35
C SER A 355 8.88 -28.40 42.75
N LYS A 356 7.93 -28.21 41.82
CA LYS A 356 6.71 -27.43 42.01
C LYS A 356 5.47 -28.18 41.50
N SER A 357 5.28 -29.41 41.96
CA SER A 357 4.19 -30.30 41.55
C SER A 357 2.78 -29.75 41.80
N ASP A 358 2.64 -28.85 42.77
CA ASP A 358 1.36 -28.21 43.10
C ASP A 358 0.98 -27.13 42.09
N THR A 359 1.97 -26.54 41.40
CA THR A 359 1.78 -25.42 40.47
C THR A 359 1.89 -25.84 39.01
N PHE A 360 2.77 -26.79 38.66
CA PHE A 360 3.03 -27.18 37.28
C PHE A 360 2.65 -28.63 37.00
N LYS A 361 1.98 -28.87 35.87
CA LYS A 361 1.56 -30.20 35.40
C LYS A 361 1.83 -30.33 33.91
N LEU A 362 2.39 -31.46 33.50
CA LEU A 362 2.50 -31.80 32.08
C LEU A 362 1.15 -32.33 31.57
N ALA A 363 0.63 -31.70 30.52
CA ALA A 363 -0.64 -32.03 29.89
C ALA A 363 -0.40 -32.57 28.47
N GLY A 364 0.13 -33.80 28.38
CA GLY A 364 0.54 -34.41 27.11
C GLY A 364 2.04 -34.26 26.85
N ALA A 365 2.47 -34.54 25.61
CA ALA A 365 3.90 -34.55 25.24
C ALA A 365 4.49 -33.16 25.02
N THR A 366 3.67 -32.17 24.66
CA THR A 366 4.12 -30.85 24.19
C THR A 366 3.51 -29.68 24.95
N ARG A 367 2.74 -29.91 26.03
CA ARG A 367 2.04 -28.84 26.75
C ARG A 367 2.32 -28.87 28.26
N LEU A 368 2.75 -27.73 28.79
CA LEU A 368 2.94 -27.49 30.21
C LEU A 368 1.81 -26.61 30.72
N ARG A 369 1.05 -27.08 31.71
CA ARG A 369 0.01 -26.31 32.39
C ARG A 369 0.55 -25.79 33.72
N PHE A 370 0.18 -24.57 34.08
CA PHE A 370 0.41 -24.03 35.41
C PHE A 370 -0.91 -23.58 36.04
N ASP A 371 -1.11 -23.88 37.31
CA ASP A 371 -2.28 -23.46 38.08
C ASP A 371 -1.79 -22.47 39.16
N LYS A 372 -1.97 -21.17 38.92
CA LYS A 372 -1.56 -20.08 39.82
C LYS A 372 -2.52 -18.90 39.70
N ALA A 373 -2.97 -18.36 40.82
CA ALA A 373 -3.80 -17.16 40.84
C ALA A 373 -2.96 -15.93 40.44
N LEU A 374 -3.34 -15.29 39.33
CA LEU A 374 -2.69 -14.14 38.72
C LEU A 374 -3.76 -13.13 38.31
N GLU A 375 -4.27 -12.35 39.26
CA GLU A 375 -5.44 -11.48 39.04
C GLU A 375 -5.13 -10.33 38.09
N ASP A 376 -3.92 -9.76 38.16
CA ASP A 376 -3.51 -8.58 37.39
C ASP A 376 -2.67 -8.93 36.14
N GLY A 377 -2.79 -8.10 35.09
CA GLY A 377 -2.06 -8.24 33.84
C GLY A 377 -0.55 -8.15 34.03
N ASP A 378 -0.08 -7.21 34.85
CA ASP A 378 1.35 -7.06 35.16
C ASP A 378 1.92 -8.26 35.92
N GLN A 379 1.13 -8.86 36.82
CA GLN A 379 1.52 -10.09 37.52
C GLN A 379 1.65 -11.28 36.56
N ARG A 380 0.74 -11.36 35.56
CA ARG A 380 0.81 -12.39 34.52
C ARG A 380 2.04 -12.23 33.64
N VAL A 381 2.33 -11.01 33.20
CA VAL A 381 3.54 -10.70 32.40
C VAL A 381 4.80 -11.15 33.15
N ARG A 382 4.97 -10.70 34.40
CA ARG A 382 6.15 -11.07 35.22
C ARG A 382 6.28 -12.57 35.43
N PHE A 383 5.16 -13.25 35.72
CA PHE A 383 5.18 -14.69 35.92
C PHE A 383 5.57 -15.46 34.65
N VAL A 384 5.05 -15.05 33.49
CA VAL A 384 5.43 -15.66 32.20
C VAL A 384 6.90 -15.38 31.91
N ASP A 385 7.38 -14.16 32.18
CA ASP A 385 8.79 -13.78 31.97
C ASP A 385 9.74 -14.63 32.82
N GLU A 386 9.46 -14.79 34.12
CA GLU A 386 10.21 -15.66 35.04
C GLU A 386 10.19 -17.13 34.61
N LEU A 387 9.03 -17.59 34.09
CA LEU A 387 8.88 -18.95 33.60
C LEU A 387 9.73 -19.17 32.33
N LEU A 388 9.72 -18.22 31.40
CA LEU A 388 10.58 -18.26 30.21
C LEU A 388 12.06 -18.21 30.57
N ASP A 389 12.47 -17.40 31.56
CA ASP A 389 13.85 -17.38 32.08
C ASP A 389 14.28 -18.73 32.63
N THR A 390 13.40 -19.36 33.42
CA THR A 390 13.66 -20.69 34.00
C THR A 390 13.78 -21.75 32.92
N LEU A 391 12.98 -21.66 31.85
CA LEU A 391 13.02 -22.58 30.71
C LEU A 391 14.23 -22.33 29.79
N ALA A 392 14.71 -21.09 29.70
CA ALA A 392 15.91 -20.72 28.95
C ALA A 392 17.21 -21.07 29.69
N ALA A 393 17.18 -21.19 31.01
CA ALA A 393 18.34 -21.56 31.82
C ALA A 393 18.76 -23.01 31.56
N ARG A 394 19.91 -23.20 30.90
CA ARG A 394 20.54 -24.52 30.73
C ARG A 394 20.92 -25.10 32.10
N PRO A 395 20.66 -26.39 32.37
CA PRO A 395 21.13 -27.03 33.59
C PRO A 395 22.67 -27.05 33.58
N GLY A 396 23.30 -26.20 34.39
CA GLY A 396 24.75 -26.10 34.55
C GLY A 396 25.38 -24.72 34.25
N GLY A 397 24.59 -23.72 33.81
CA GLY A 397 25.08 -22.35 33.64
C GLY A 397 24.99 -21.54 34.93
N ARG A 398 26.14 -21.18 35.50
CA ARG A 398 26.26 -20.27 36.66
C ARG A 398 25.46 -18.97 36.40
N PRO A 399 24.71 -18.42 37.39
CA PRO A 399 23.95 -17.19 37.19
C PRO A 399 24.89 -16.02 36.85
N PRO A 400 24.55 -15.16 35.87
CA PRO A 400 25.29 -13.93 35.65
C PRO A 400 24.93 -12.93 36.75
N HIS A 401 25.75 -12.95 37.79
CA HIS A 401 26.03 -11.92 38.80
C HIS A 401 24.91 -11.04 39.39
N ALA A 402 24.81 -11.16 40.72
CA ALA A 402 24.38 -10.15 41.68
C ALA A 402 25.25 -8.87 41.65
#